data_AF-A0A3N5FJ98-F1
#
_entry.id   AF-A0A3N5FJ98-F1
#
_cell.length_a   1.000
_cell.length_b   1.000
_cell.length_c   1.000
_cell.angle_alpha   90.00
_cell.angle_beta   90.00
_cell.angle_gamma   90.00
#
_symmetry.space_group_name_H-M   'P 1'
#
loop_
_entity.id
_entity.type
_entity.pdbx_description
1 polymer ?
#
loop_
_entity_poly.entity_id
_entity_poly.type
_entity_poly.pdbx_seq_one_letter_code
_entity_poly.pdbx_strand_id
1 'polypeptide(L)'
;TLGTLDGMSAFSSGRLKVEGDMGLLMKATQFFKKYSPPKAAPVVTVEDIFGTMESRVNPDGVKGIAANYGYVITGTGGGEWTVSVKDGTVKVLKGLHTPKVTTTISAKDWVAITLGTLDGMSAFSSGRLKVEGDMGLLTKATRFFKKYTPPGPEGAEEEKQDELIRIKQILSIPQRFATGPVMGKFLKAFKNKKIMANKCPKCGRLQLPPREVCAECRVRATDWVEVGPEGVITICDIAYYASPDPLSGESRETPYIAAHFLLDGCKGHETLWHELKPSDIKKAKKGARVRPVWNEERIGAITDIKYFEIID
;
A
#
# COMPACT_ATOMS: atom_id res chain seq x y z
N THR A 1 9.74 17.08 18.89
CA THR A 1 11.21 17.23 18.77
C THR A 1 11.87 15.92 19.09
N LEU A 2 12.64 15.39 18.15
CA LEU A 2 13.37 14.11 18.25
C LEU A 2 14.55 14.25 19.25
N GLY A 3 14.25 14.38 20.54
CA GLY A 3 15.25 14.35 21.61
C GLY A 3 16.19 15.56 21.75
N THR A 4 16.11 16.56 20.87
CA THR A 4 17.04 17.70 20.84
C THR A 4 16.73 18.83 21.83
N LEU A 5 15.54 18.84 22.44
CA LEU A 5 15.13 19.86 23.40
C LEU A 5 14.13 19.23 24.37
N ASP A 6 14.46 19.22 25.67
CA ASP A 6 13.50 18.83 26.70
C ASP A 6 12.52 19.97 27.04
N GLY A 7 11.36 19.63 27.60
CA GLY A 7 10.29 20.60 27.86
C GLY A 7 10.66 21.68 28.88
N MET A 8 11.51 21.37 29.85
CA MET A 8 11.97 22.34 30.88
C MET A 8 13.00 23.31 30.31
N SER A 9 13.90 22.82 29.45
CA SER A 9 14.84 23.61 28.67
C SER A 9 14.12 24.49 27.64
N ALA A 10 13.04 24.01 27.03
CA ALA A 10 12.20 24.81 26.14
C ALA A 10 11.47 25.94 26.88
N PHE A 11 11.00 25.69 28.10
CA PHE A 11 10.34 26.68 28.96
C PHE A 11 11.32 27.75 29.45
N SER A 12 12.45 27.33 30.03
CA SER A 12 13.48 28.24 30.55
C SER A 12 14.20 29.05 29.47
N SER A 13 14.30 28.53 28.24
CA SER A 13 14.82 29.29 27.08
C SER A 13 13.80 30.22 26.42
N GLY A 14 12.58 30.33 26.96
CA GLY A 14 11.51 31.18 26.44
C GLY A 14 10.87 30.68 25.14
N ARG A 15 11.21 29.46 24.70
CA ARG A 15 10.69 28.83 23.47
C ARG A 15 9.35 28.10 23.69
N LEU A 16 8.96 27.91 24.95
CA LEU A 16 7.67 27.36 25.35
C LEU A 16 7.01 28.36 26.32
N LYS A 17 5.90 28.96 25.90
CA LYS A 17 5.06 29.80 26.76
C LYS A 17 3.87 28.98 27.23
N VAL A 18 3.55 29.09 28.51
CA VAL A 18 2.45 28.37 29.13
C VAL A 18 1.46 29.39 29.65
N GLU A 19 0.20 29.25 29.25
CA GLU A 19 -0.92 30.04 29.78
C GLU A 19 -1.86 29.06 30.50
N GLY A 20 -2.00 29.20 31.83
CA GLY A 20 -2.77 28.30 32.69
C GLY A 20 -2.01 27.80 33.92
N ASP A 21 -2.53 26.75 34.57
CA ASP A 21 -1.96 26.19 35.80
C ASP A 21 -0.65 25.42 35.52
N MET A 22 0.46 25.97 36.01
CA MET A 22 1.79 25.39 35.87
C MET A 22 1.96 24.04 36.57
N GLY A 23 1.22 23.78 37.65
CA GLY A 23 1.23 22.51 38.36
C GLY A 23 0.63 21.37 37.53
N LEU A 24 -0.40 21.66 36.72
CA LEU A 24 -0.96 20.70 35.76
C LEU A 24 0.01 20.40 34.62
N LEU A 25 0.75 21.39 34.11
CA LEU A 25 1.78 21.15 33.09
C LEU A 25 2.91 20.24 33.60
N MET A 26 3.35 20.42 34.84
CA MET A 26 4.40 19.56 35.43
C MET A 26 3.94 18.11 35.63
N LYS A 27 2.62 17.89 35.81
CA LYS A 27 2.05 16.54 35.80
C LYS A 27 1.91 15.99 34.39
N ALA A 28 1.76 16.85 33.37
CA ALA A 28 1.63 16.44 31.97
C ALA A 28 2.83 15.63 31.47
N THR A 29 4.04 15.94 31.94
CA THR A 29 5.25 15.18 31.58
C THR A 29 5.29 13.76 32.19
N GLN A 30 4.45 13.47 33.19
CA GLN A 30 4.30 12.14 33.77
C GLN A 30 3.27 11.28 33.00
N PHE A 31 2.36 11.90 32.24
CA PHE A 31 1.32 11.18 31.49
C PHE A 31 1.84 10.54 30.20
N PHE A 32 2.98 10.99 29.67
CA PHE A 32 3.51 10.52 28.39
C PHE A 32 4.94 9.99 28.53
N LYS A 33 5.15 8.72 28.17
CA LYS A 33 6.51 8.20 27.96
C LYS A 33 7.15 8.93 26.77
N LYS A 34 8.39 9.39 26.94
CA LYS A 34 9.15 10.07 25.88
C LYS A 34 9.24 9.15 24.66
N TYR A 35 8.72 9.60 23.53
CA TYR A 35 8.84 8.86 22.27
C TYR A 35 10.31 8.77 21.87
N SER A 36 10.84 7.54 21.88
CA SER A 36 12.15 7.23 21.31
C SER A 36 11.92 6.64 19.93
N PRO A 37 12.51 7.20 18.86
CA PRO A 37 12.53 6.54 17.58
C PRO A 37 13.15 5.14 17.76
N PRO A 38 12.63 4.10 17.10
CA PRO A 38 13.35 2.84 17.03
C PRO A 38 14.74 3.12 16.46
N LYS A 39 15.79 2.64 17.14
CA LYS A 39 17.16 2.68 16.60
C LYS A 39 17.11 2.06 15.20
N ALA A 40 17.66 2.76 14.21
CA ALA A 40 17.81 2.19 12.88
C ALA A 40 18.52 0.83 13.03
N ALA A 41 17.88 -0.23 12.52
CA ALA A 41 18.47 -1.55 12.55
C ALA A 41 19.85 -1.49 11.89
N PRO A 42 20.87 -2.19 12.43
CA PRO A 42 22.19 -2.24 11.81
C PRO A 42 22.04 -2.68 10.34
N VAL A 43 22.80 -2.05 9.45
CA VAL A 43 22.77 -2.37 8.02
C VAL A 43 23.36 -3.77 7.85
N VAL A 44 22.50 -4.76 7.63
CA VAL A 44 22.90 -6.16 7.40
C VAL A 44 23.38 -6.30 5.96
N THR A 45 24.62 -6.76 5.77
CA THR A 45 25.17 -7.01 4.43
C THR A 45 25.03 -8.47 4.01
N VAL A 46 25.22 -8.75 2.72
CA VAL A 46 25.21 -10.13 2.20
C VAL A 46 26.37 -10.96 2.79
N GLU A 47 27.53 -10.35 2.99
CA GLU A 47 28.70 -11.01 3.58
C GLU A 47 28.45 -11.39 5.04
N ASP A 48 27.77 -10.55 5.82
CA ASP A 48 27.38 -10.87 7.20
C ASP A 48 26.41 -12.08 7.26
N ILE A 49 25.50 -12.16 6.29
CA ILE A 49 24.55 -13.27 6.21
C ILE A 49 25.29 -14.58 5.93
N PHE A 50 26.16 -14.62 4.91
CA PHE A 50 26.92 -15.82 4.57
C PHE A 50 27.97 -16.18 5.62
N GLY A 51 28.58 -15.18 6.27
CA GLY A 51 29.53 -15.39 7.37
C GLY A 51 28.90 -15.98 8.63
N THR A 52 27.60 -15.76 8.85
CA THR A 52 26.88 -16.31 10.01
C THR A 52 26.13 -17.61 9.72
N MET A 53 26.05 -18.05 8.46
CA MET A 53 25.30 -19.24 8.06
C MET A 53 25.79 -20.53 8.73
N GLU A 54 27.11 -20.72 8.88
CA GLU A 54 27.68 -21.92 9.51
C GLU A 54 27.28 -22.04 10.99
N SER A 55 27.18 -20.92 11.70
CA SER A 55 26.75 -20.88 13.11
C SER A 55 25.25 -21.09 13.30
N ARG A 56 24.46 -20.94 12.23
CA ARG A 56 22.98 -20.97 12.26
C ARG A 56 22.38 -22.25 11.69
N VAL A 57 23.21 -23.24 11.42
CA VAL A 57 22.80 -24.55 10.92
C VAL A 57 21.84 -25.20 11.90
N ASN A 58 20.73 -25.70 11.37
CA ASN A 58 19.81 -26.58 12.06
C ASN A 58 20.23 -28.03 11.79
N PRO A 59 20.82 -28.75 12.77
CA PRO A 59 21.33 -30.10 12.58
C PRO A 59 20.27 -31.08 12.03
N ASP A 60 19.02 -30.94 12.47
CA ASP A 60 17.91 -31.76 12.00
C ASP A 60 17.51 -31.46 10.55
N GLY A 61 17.72 -30.21 10.11
CA GLY A 61 17.40 -29.75 8.76
C GLY A 61 18.39 -30.22 7.70
N VAL A 62 19.65 -30.44 8.08
CA VAL A 62 20.74 -30.84 7.18
C VAL A 62 21.03 -32.35 7.19
N LYS A 63 20.35 -33.10 8.06
CA LYS A 63 20.55 -34.55 8.20
C LYS A 63 20.20 -35.29 6.91
N GLY A 64 21.12 -36.13 6.43
CA GLY A 64 20.93 -36.96 5.23
C GLY A 64 21.05 -36.19 3.91
N ILE A 65 21.64 -35.00 3.92
CA ILE A 65 21.81 -34.18 2.71
C ILE A 65 23.30 -34.02 2.39
N ALA A 66 23.64 -34.34 1.15
CA ALA A 66 24.98 -34.22 0.58
C ALA A 66 24.89 -33.50 -0.78
N ALA A 67 24.93 -32.17 -0.76
CA ALA A 67 24.79 -31.34 -1.95
C ALA A 67 25.38 -29.94 -1.79
N ASN A 68 25.77 -29.34 -2.92
CA ASN A 68 26.21 -27.96 -3.02
C ASN A 68 25.06 -27.08 -3.52
N TYR A 69 24.83 -25.98 -2.81
CA TYR A 69 23.80 -24.99 -3.09
C TYR A 69 24.46 -23.69 -3.52
N GLY A 70 24.25 -23.30 -4.77
CA GLY A 70 24.80 -22.07 -5.36
C GLY A 70 23.89 -20.88 -5.12
N TYR A 71 24.49 -19.73 -4.82
CA TYR A 71 23.82 -18.46 -4.65
C TYR A 71 24.52 -17.40 -5.48
N VAL A 72 23.80 -16.83 -6.45
CA VAL A 72 24.26 -15.71 -7.28
C VAL A 72 23.49 -14.47 -6.84
N ILE A 73 24.12 -13.64 -6.01
CA ILE A 73 23.50 -12.43 -5.49
C ILE A 73 23.93 -11.25 -6.37
N THR A 74 22.97 -10.62 -7.01
CA THR A 74 23.18 -9.53 -7.98
C THR A 74 23.04 -8.15 -7.33
N GLY A 75 23.70 -7.14 -7.88
CA GLY A 75 23.65 -5.75 -7.40
C GLY A 75 24.77 -5.38 -6.42
N THR A 76 24.70 -4.17 -5.87
CA THR A 76 25.73 -3.60 -4.99
C THR A 76 25.87 -4.42 -3.69
N GLY A 77 27.09 -4.91 -3.41
CA GLY A 77 27.36 -5.80 -2.27
C GLY A 77 26.96 -7.26 -2.48
N GLY A 78 26.59 -7.64 -3.71
CA GLY A 78 26.37 -9.01 -4.13
C GLY A 78 27.66 -9.78 -4.43
N GLY A 79 27.53 -10.99 -4.95
CA GLY A 79 28.63 -11.93 -5.18
C GLY A 79 28.12 -13.35 -5.43
N GLU A 80 29.04 -14.30 -5.45
CA GLU A 80 28.74 -15.71 -5.62
C GLU A 80 29.17 -16.49 -4.39
N TRP A 81 28.31 -17.40 -3.93
CA TRP A 81 28.58 -18.27 -2.80
C TRP A 81 28.07 -19.68 -3.07
N THR A 82 28.73 -20.65 -2.46
CA THR A 82 28.29 -22.03 -2.41
C THR A 82 28.17 -22.48 -0.97
N VAL A 83 26.97 -22.91 -0.59
CA VAL A 83 26.72 -23.59 0.68
C VAL A 83 26.83 -25.09 0.42
N SER A 84 27.91 -25.70 0.89
CA SER A 84 28.13 -27.14 0.79
C SER A 84 27.61 -27.82 2.05
N VAL A 85 26.65 -28.73 1.88
CA VAL A 85 26.12 -29.56 2.97
C VAL A 85 26.63 -30.98 2.78
N LYS A 86 27.31 -31.53 3.80
CA LYS A 86 27.79 -32.91 3.81
C LYS A 86 27.81 -33.45 5.25
N ASP A 87 27.18 -34.61 5.46
CA ASP A 87 27.20 -35.34 6.73
C ASP A 87 26.78 -34.49 7.95
N GLY A 88 25.77 -33.63 7.76
CA GLY A 88 25.27 -32.72 8.80
C GLY A 88 26.15 -31.50 9.07
N THR A 89 27.25 -31.34 8.33
CA THR A 89 28.11 -30.15 8.36
C THR A 89 27.79 -29.24 7.19
N VAL A 90 27.75 -27.93 7.44
CA VAL A 90 27.60 -26.91 6.41
C VAL A 90 28.89 -26.09 6.32
N LYS A 91 29.38 -25.91 5.10
CA LYS A 91 30.50 -25.00 4.81
C LYS A 91 30.07 -23.98 3.77
N VAL A 92 30.43 -22.73 4.00
CA VAL A 92 30.18 -21.64 3.05
C VAL A 92 31.47 -21.31 2.31
N LEU A 93 31.44 -21.47 1.00
CA LEU A 93 32.55 -21.18 0.10
C LEU A 93 32.22 -19.95 -0.74
N LYS A 94 33.20 -19.06 -0.94
CA LYS A 94 33.06 -17.98 -1.94
C LYS A 94 33.20 -18.58 -3.35
N GLY A 95 32.38 -18.10 -4.29
CA GLY A 95 32.27 -18.59 -5.67
C GLY A 95 31.29 -19.76 -5.85
N LEU A 96 31.02 -20.13 -7.10
CA LEU A 96 30.20 -21.29 -7.47
C LEU A 96 31.04 -22.57 -7.58
N HIS A 97 30.80 -23.54 -6.69
CA HIS A 97 31.50 -24.82 -6.62
C HIS A 97 30.52 -25.96 -6.94
N THR A 98 30.38 -26.28 -8.23
CA THR A 98 29.52 -27.36 -8.77
C THR A 98 28.15 -27.49 -8.05
N PRO A 99 27.33 -26.42 -8.03
CA PRO A 99 26.05 -26.45 -7.34
C PRO A 99 25.05 -27.37 -8.06
N LYS A 100 24.28 -28.14 -7.30
CA LYS A 100 23.15 -28.94 -7.83
C LYS A 100 21.87 -28.10 -7.99
N VAL A 101 21.82 -26.98 -7.29
CA VAL A 101 20.76 -25.98 -7.38
C VAL A 101 21.40 -24.61 -7.20
N THR A 102 21.03 -23.67 -8.07
CA THR A 102 21.53 -22.30 -8.06
C THR A 102 20.37 -21.34 -7.90
N THR A 103 20.47 -20.44 -6.92
CA THR A 103 19.49 -19.38 -6.66
C THR A 103 20.06 -18.03 -7.06
N THR A 104 19.38 -17.32 -7.94
CA THR A 104 19.76 -15.97 -8.40
C THR A 104 18.77 -14.94 -7.89
N ILE A 105 19.27 -13.93 -7.17
CA ILE A 105 18.44 -12.90 -6.51
C ILE A 105 19.22 -11.61 -6.32
N SER A 106 18.57 -10.46 -6.12
CA SER A 106 19.27 -9.21 -5.77
C SER A 106 19.73 -9.18 -4.31
N ALA A 107 20.82 -8.46 -4.01
CA ALA A 107 21.34 -8.29 -2.64
C ALA A 107 20.29 -7.73 -1.68
N LYS A 108 19.50 -6.75 -2.15
CA LYS A 108 18.39 -6.17 -1.40
C LYS A 108 17.34 -7.20 -1.02
N ASP A 109 16.92 -8.03 -1.98
CA ASP A 109 15.86 -9.01 -1.77
C ASP A 109 16.35 -10.21 -0.97
N TRP A 110 17.61 -10.59 -1.13
CA TRP A 110 18.26 -11.62 -0.31
C TRP A 110 18.30 -11.24 1.17
N VAL A 111 18.70 -9.99 1.47
CA VAL A 111 18.68 -9.46 2.84
C VAL A 111 17.24 -9.42 3.36
N ALA A 112 16.29 -8.96 2.55
CA ALA A 112 14.88 -8.89 2.94
C ALA A 112 14.27 -10.27 3.27
N ILE A 113 14.60 -11.30 2.47
CA ILE A 113 14.16 -12.69 2.71
C ILE A 113 14.81 -13.24 3.98
N THR A 114 16.11 -13.02 4.16
CA THR A 114 16.84 -13.51 5.34
C THR A 114 16.32 -12.86 6.62
N LEU A 115 15.92 -11.59 6.57
CA LEU A 115 15.28 -10.85 7.66
C LEU A 115 13.79 -11.20 7.84
N GLY A 116 13.19 -11.99 6.93
CA GLY A 116 11.78 -12.38 6.97
C GLY A 116 10.79 -11.25 6.61
N THR A 117 11.30 -10.15 6.04
CA THR A 117 10.49 -9.02 5.55
C THR A 117 9.96 -9.25 4.13
N LEU A 118 10.55 -10.18 3.39
CA LEU A 118 10.07 -10.65 2.09
C LEU A 118 9.89 -12.17 2.15
N ASP A 119 8.74 -12.66 1.70
CA ASP A 119 8.50 -14.09 1.57
C ASP A 119 9.21 -14.66 0.34
N GLY A 120 9.97 -15.73 0.52
CA GLY A 120 10.78 -16.34 -0.53
C GLY A 120 9.96 -16.97 -1.66
N MET A 121 8.78 -17.50 -1.36
CA MET A 121 7.87 -18.06 -2.37
C MET A 121 7.26 -16.97 -3.24
N SER A 122 6.90 -15.84 -2.63
CA SER A 122 6.43 -14.64 -3.31
C SER A 122 7.52 -14.01 -4.18
N ALA A 123 8.77 -14.02 -3.72
CA ALA A 123 9.92 -13.57 -4.52
C ALA A 123 10.16 -14.47 -5.74
N PHE A 124 9.95 -15.79 -5.60
CA PHE A 124 10.06 -16.75 -6.71
C PHE A 124 8.94 -16.57 -7.74
N SER A 125 7.68 -16.52 -7.30
CA SER A 125 6.53 -16.38 -8.22
C SER A 125 6.52 -15.06 -8.97
N SER A 126 7.04 -13.99 -8.36
CA SER A 126 7.20 -12.67 -9.01
C SER A 126 8.42 -12.57 -9.93
N GLY A 127 9.23 -13.63 -10.05
CA GLY A 127 10.44 -13.66 -10.89
C GLY A 127 11.64 -12.87 -10.34
N ARG A 128 11.55 -12.37 -9.11
CA ARG A 128 12.65 -11.66 -8.40
C ARG A 128 13.70 -12.61 -7.85
N LEU A 129 13.31 -13.85 -7.58
CA LEU A 129 14.17 -14.97 -7.22
C LEU A 129 14.06 -16.01 -8.34
N LYS A 130 15.18 -16.34 -8.98
CA LYS A 130 15.26 -17.38 -10.00
C LYS A 130 15.97 -18.60 -9.42
N VAL A 131 15.50 -19.79 -9.78
CA VAL A 131 16.13 -21.05 -9.36
C VAL A 131 16.37 -21.91 -10.57
N GLU A 132 17.57 -22.47 -10.65
CA GLU A 132 18.01 -23.40 -11.69
C GLU A 132 18.56 -24.67 -11.02
N GLY A 133 18.17 -25.85 -11.51
CA GLY A 133 18.60 -27.14 -10.95
C GLY A 133 17.52 -27.86 -10.14
N ASP A 134 17.94 -28.60 -9.11
CA ASP A 134 17.04 -29.49 -8.35
C ASP A 134 16.13 -28.72 -7.36
N MET A 135 14.85 -28.60 -7.71
CA MET A 135 13.82 -27.92 -6.91
C MET A 135 13.49 -28.65 -5.60
N GLY A 136 13.71 -29.96 -5.52
CA GLY A 136 13.59 -30.74 -4.29
C GLY A 136 14.66 -30.35 -3.27
N LEU A 137 15.88 -30.06 -3.74
CA LEU A 137 16.94 -29.52 -2.90
C LEU A 137 16.61 -28.11 -2.40
N LEU A 138 16.07 -27.23 -3.23
CA LEU A 138 15.63 -25.89 -2.81
C LEU A 138 14.63 -25.94 -1.65
N THR A 139 13.64 -26.82 -1.75
CA THR A 139 12.61 -26.97 -0.69
C THR A 139 13.24 -27.41 0.63
N LYS A 140 14.26 -28.29 0.58
CA LYS A 140 15.02 -28.69 1.77
C LYS A 140 15.86 -27.55 2.35
N ALA A 141 16.42 -26.67 1.51
CA ALA A 141 17.25 -25.54 1.96
C ALA A 141 16.53 -24.60 2.94
N THR A 142 15.21 -24.47 2.83
CA THR A 142 14.39 -23.67 3.78
C THR A 142 14.44 -24.18 5.22
N ARG A 143 14.86 -25.42 5.45
CA ARG A 143 14.93 -26.07 6.76
C ARG A 143 16.34 -26.05 7.37
N PHE A 144 17.34 -25.62 6.60
CA PHE A 144 18.76 -25.74 6.98
C PHE A 144 19.20 -24.74 8.03
N PHE A 145 18.54 -23.60 8.10
CA PHE A 145 18.97 -22.50 8.95
C PHE A 145 17.84 -22.06 9.86
N LYS A 146 18.15 -21.85 11.14
CA LYS A 146 17.25 -21.15 12.06
C LYS A 146 17.10 -19.69 11.59
N LYS A 147 15.94 -19.06 11.79
CA LYS A 147 15.65 -17.68 11.34
C LYS A 147 16.75 -16.71 11.83
N TYR A 148 17.17 -15.76 11.00
CA TYR A 148 18.20 -14.79 11.37
C TYR A 148 17.62 -13.80 12.37
N THR A 149 18.30 -13.64 13.50
CA THR A 149 18.04 -12.57 14.45
C THR A 149 19.22 -11.60 14.35
N PRO A 150 19.02 -10.33 13.96
CA PRO A 150 20.11 -9.37 13.92
C PRO A 150 20.73 -9.19 15.32
N PRO A 151 22.05 -8.99 15.43
CA PRO A 151 22.69 -8.77 16.72
C PRO A 151 22.15 -7.49 17.36
N GLY A 152 21.28 -7.65 18.36
CA GLY A 152 20.89 -6.60 19.29
C GLY A 152 21.98 -6.45 20.37
N PRO A 153 22.04 -5.30 21.08
CA PRO A 153 22.97 -5.13 22.18
C PRO A 153 22.75 -6.24 23.22
N GLU A 154 23.85 -6.85 23.67
CA GLU A 154 23.85 -7.91 24.69
C GLU A 154 23.00 -7.48 25.89
N GLY A 155 21.97 -8.28 26.20
CA GLY A 155 21.05 -8.03 27.32
C GLY A 155 19.64 -7.55 26.94
N ALA A 156 19.30 -7.47 25.65
CA ALA A 156 17.89 -7.42 25.26
C ALA A 156 17.29 -8.82 25.48
N GLU A 157 16.65 -9.02 26.63
CA GLU A 157 15.76 -10.15 26.87
C GLU A 157 14.88 -10.33 25.63
N GLU A 158 14.78 -11.57 25.14
CA GLU A 158 13.74 -11.92 24.19
C GLU A 158 12.41 -11.52 24.84
N GLU A 159 11.87 -10.37 24.46
CA GLU A 159 10.44 -10.13 24.61
C GLU A 159 9.81 -11.30 23.89
N LYS A 160 9.34 -12.29 24.65
CA LYS A 160 8.32 -13.23 24.23
C LYS A 160 7.29 -12.35 23.56
N GLN A 161 7.29 -12.34 22.24
CA GLN A 161 6.15 -11.85 21.48
C GLN A 161 5.07 -12.83 21.85
N ASP A 162 4.31 -12.48 22.89
CA ASP A 162 3.07 -13.17 23.23
C ASP A 162 2.35 -13.36 21.91
N GLU A 163 1.99 -14.61 21.63
CA GLU A 163 1.31 -15.00 20.41
C GLU A 163 0.08 -14.09 20.31
N LEU A 164 0.15 -13.07 19.44
CA LEU A 164 -0.84 -12.01 19.43
C LEU A 164 -2.18 -12.68 19.14
N ILE A 165 -3.07 -12.67 20.14
CA ILE A 165 -4.43 -13.18 19.97
C ILE A 165 -5.10 -12.26 18.95
N ARG A 166 -5.08 -12.69 17.68
CA ARG A 166 -5.66 -11.94 16.58
C ARG A 166 -7.13 -12.33 16.45
N ILE A 167 -7.99 -11.48 16.98
CA ILE A 167 -9.42 -11.54 16.64
C ILE A 167 -9.60 -10.77 15.33
N LYS A 168 -9.81 -11.48 14.22
CA LYS A 168 -10.32 -10.87 12.98
C LYS A 168 -11.79 -10.57 13.19
N GLN A 169 -12.10 -9.35 13.63
CA GLN A 169 -13.47 -8.85 13.69
C GLN A 169 -13.69 -7.85 12.55
N ILE A 170 -14.73 -8.08 11.75
CA ILE A 170 -15.23 -7.07 10.82
C ILE A 170 -16.09 -6.13 11.66
N LEU A 171 -15.57 -4.94 11.95
CA LEU A 171 -16.33 -3.89 12.63
C LEU A 171 -17.38 -3.34 11.66
N SER A 172 -18.61 -3.84 11.74
CA SER A 172 -19.74 -3.27 11.01
C SER A 172 -20.35 -2.16 11.86
N ILE A 173 -20.14 -0.91 11.44
CA ILE A 173 -20.84 0.25 12.01
C ILE A 173 -22.02 0.55 11.08
N PRO A 174 -23.27 0.21 11.45
CA PRO A 174 -24.43 0.40 10.59
C PRO A 174 -24.82 1.88 10.52
N GLN A 175 -24.02 2.68 9.81
CA GLN A 175 -24.30 4.09 9.58
C GLN A 175 -25.30 4.23 8.43
N ARG A 176 -26.42 4.90 8.69
CA ARG A 176 -27.39 5.30 7.67
C ARG A 176 -27.30 6.80 7.50
N PHE A 177 -26.81 7.25 6.34
CA PHE A 177 -26.80 8.65 5.97
C PHE A 177 -27.98 8.97 5.06
N ALA A 178 -28.73 10.02 5.39
CA ALA A 178 -29.72 10.55 4.47
C ALA A 178 -29.00 11.29 3.34
N THR A 179 -29.31 10.94 2.09
CA THR A 179 -28.75 11.64 0.91
C THR A 179 -29.33 13.04 0.73
N GLY A 180 -30.43 13.37 1.42
CA GLY A 180 -31.10 14.66 1.26
C GLY A 180 -31.77 14.84 -0.11
N PRO A 181 -32.47 15.96 -0.32
CA PRO A 181 -33.31 16.16 -1.51
C PRO A 181 -32.50 16.29 -2.80
N VAL A 182 -31.32 16.93 -2.75
CA VAL A 182 -30.50 17.18 -3.95
C VAL A 182 -29.72 15.93 -4.37
N MET A 183 -28.89 15.36 -3.49
CA MET A 183 -28.13 14.15 -3.85
C MET A 183 -29.06 12.96 -4.05
N GLY A 184 -30.16 12.86 -3.30
CA GLY A 184 -31.18 11.83 -3.51
C GLY A 184 -31.82 11.89 -4.90
N LYS A 185 -32.14 13.08 -5.41
CA LYS A 185 -32.66 13.24 -6.79
C LYS A 185 -31.61 12.89 -7.85
N PHE A 186 -30.37 13.30 -7.65
CA PHE A 186 -29.23 12.96 -8.51
C PHE A 186 -29.04 11.45 -8.64
N LEU A 187 -28.91 10.76 -7.51
CA LEU A 187 -28.71 9.32 -7.47
C LEU A 187 -29.94 8.56 -7.99
N LYS A 188 -31.16 9.04 -7.76
CA LYS A 188 -32.37 8.43 -8.34
C LYS A 188 -32.39 8.51 -9.87
N ALA A 189 -31.79 9.54 -10.47
CA ALA A 189 -31.71 9.66 -11.93
C ALA A 189 -30.82 8.57 -12.57
N PHE A 190 -29.83 8.06 -11.83
CA PHE A 190 -28.92 7.01 -12.31
C PHE A 190 -29.66 5.70 -12.62
N LYS A 191 -30.74 5.41 -11.89
CA LYS A 191 -31.63 4.26 -12.20
C LYS A 191 -32.14 4.26 -13.63
N ASN A 192 -32.32 5.45 -14.20
CA ASN A 192 -32.80 5.68 -15.55
C ASN A 192 -31.67 6.00 -16.55
N LYS A 193 -30.41 5.77 -16.18
CA LYS A 193 -29.21 6.08 -16.99
C LYS A 193 -29.07 7.57 -17.34
N LYS A 194 -29.55 8.44 -16.46
CA LYS A 194 -29.50 9.91 -16.63
C LYS A 194 -28.55 10.53 -15.62
N ILE A 195 -27.77 11.51 -16.06
CA ILE A 195 -26.90 12.30 -15.19
C ILE A 195 -27.45 13.73 -15.15
N MET A 196 -27.77 14.20 -13.95
CA MET A 196 -28.44 15.49 -13.74
C MET A 196 -27.52 16.47 -13.04
N ALA A 197 -27.48 17.71 -13.51
CA ALA A 197 -26.84 18.83 -12.84
C ALA A 197 -27.89 19.86 -12.42
N ASN A 198 -27.64 20.60 -11.34
CA ASN A 198 -28.52 21.71 -10.99
C ASN A 198 -27.96 23.04 -11.50
N LYS A 199 -28.85 23.91 -11.96
CA LYS A 199 -28.52 25.18 -12.60
C LYS A 199 -28.67 26.33 -11.61
N CYS A 200 -27.64 27.15 -11.50
CA CYS A 200 -27.71 28.40 -10.74
C CYS A 200 -28.63 29.40 -11.47
N PRO A 201 -29.67 29.96 -10.82
CA PRO A 201 -30.56 30.94 -11.46
C PRO A 201 -29.87 32.28 -11.75
N LYS A 202 -28.78 32.61 -11.05
CA LYS A 202 -28.08 33.89 -11.19
C LYS A 202 -27.01 33.86 -12.30
N CYS A 203 -26.10 32.89 -12.27
CA CYS A 203 -24.99 32.81 -13.22
C CYS A 203 -25.14 31.73 -14.29
N GLY A 204 -26.18 30.90 -14.23
CA GLY A 204 -26.41 29.81 -15.18
C GLY A 204 -25.46 28.62 -15.07
N ARG A 205 -24.50 28.62 -14.12
CA ARG A 205 -23.57 27.52 -13.87
C ARG A 205 -24.33 26.21 -13.58
N LEU A 206 -23.98 25.14 -14.28
CA LEU A 206 -24.44 23.78 -14.00
C LEU A 206 -23.49 23.13 -13.01
N GLN A 207 -23.98 22.62 -11.88
CA GLN A 207 -23.13 21.99 -10.86
C GLN A 207 -23.21 20.47 -10.91
N LEU A 208 -22.04 19.84 -10.99
CA LEU A 208 -21.90 18.39 -11.09
C LEU A 208 -20.64 17.95 -10.31
N PRO A 209 -20.79 17.22 -9.17
CA PRO A 209 -22.05 16.81 -8.54
C PRO A 209 -22.93 17.99 -8.08
N PRO A 210 -24.26 17.83 -8.01
CA PRO A 210 -25.17 18.91 -7.68
C PRO A 210 -25.07 19.31 -6.20
N ARG A 211 -25.19 20.62 -5.93
CA ARG A 211 -25.12 21.22 -4.59
C ARG A 211 -26.30 22.15 -4.37
N GLU A 212 -26.94 22.12 -3.19
CA GLU A 212 -28.12 22.96 -2.89
C GLU A 212 -27.89 24.45 -3.13
N VAL A 213 -26.68 24.94 -2.85
CA VAL A 213 -26.28 26.34 -2.98
C VAL A 213 -25.12 26.46 -3.96
N CYS A 214 -25.22 27.41 -4.88
CA CYS A 214 -24.14 27.74 -5.80
C CYS A 214 -22.93 28.29 -5.02
N ALA A 215 -21.76 27.66 -5.17
CA ALA A 215 -20.54 28.05 -4.45
C ALA A 215 -20.07 29.49 -4.76
N GLU A 216 -20.32 29.98 -5.98
CA GLU A 216 -19.96 31.34 -6.38
C GLU A 216 -21.02 32.37 -5.98
N CYS A 217 -22.27 32.15 -6.40
CA CYS A 217 -23.34 33.12 -6.22
C CYS A 217 -23.99 33.09 -4.84
N ARG A 218 -23.78 32.01 -4.06
CA ARG A 218 -24.37 31.77 -2.74
C ARG A 218 -25.90 31.81 -2.72
N VAL A 219 -26.52 31.43 -3.83
CA VAL A 219 -27.98 31.31 -3.99
C VAL A 219 -28.37 29.84 -4.17
N ARG A 220 -29.60 29.49 -3.80
CA ARG A 220 -30.13 28.13 -4.01
C ARG A 220 -30.28 27.84 -5.51
N ALA A 221 -29.86 26.65 -5.92
CA ALA A 221 -29.98 26.16 -7.29
C ALA A 221 -31.04 25.05 -7.34
N THR A 222 -32.27 25.42 -7.67
CA THR A 222 -33.45 24.54 -7.65
C THR A 222 -33.77 23.91 -9.00
N ASP A 223 -33.30 24.50 -10.08
CA ASP A 223 -33.55 24.03 -11.45
C ASP A 223 -32.60 22.90 -11.81
N TRP A 224 -33.07 21.95 -12.62
CA TRP A 224 -32.34 20.74 -12.98
C TRP A 224 -32.26 20.59 -14.49
N VAL A 225 -31.08 20.18 -14.96
CA VAL A 225 -30.78 19.96 -16.38
C VAL A 225 -30.07 18.63 -16.52
N GLU A 226 -30.44 17.84 -17.53
CA GLU A 226 -29.73 16.62 -17.89
C GLU A 226 -28.44 16.98 -18.65
N VAL A 227 -27.32 16.33 -18.33
CA VAL A 227 -25.99 16.60 -18.91
C VAL A 227 -25.36 15.31 -19.43
N GLY A 228 -24.40 15.43 -20.36
CA GLY A 228 -23.76 14.28 -20.99
C GLY A 228 -24.77 13.42 -21.79
N PRO A 229 -24.69 12.08 -21.72
CA PRO A 229 -23.86 11.30 -20.80
C PRO A 229 -22.37 11.27 -21.20
N GLU A 230 -22.05 11.66 -22.42
CA GLU A 230 -20.67 11.73 -22.88
C GLU A 230 -19.94 12.96 -22.30
N GLY A 231 -18.61 12.92 -22.39
CA GLY A 231 -17.76 13.98 -21.90
C GLY A 231 -16.30 13.79 -22.29
N VAL A 232 -15.42 14.52 -21.60
CA VAL A 232 -13.97 14.42 -21.77
C VAL A 232 -13.27 14.14 -20.45
N ILE A 233 -12.17 13.40 -20.52
CA ILE A 233 -11.25 13.26 -19.38
C ILE A 233 -10.55 14.60 -19.13
N THR A 234 -10.57 15.07 -17.88
CA THR A 234 -9.85 16.31 -17.48
C THR A 234 -8.56 16.00 -16.75
N ILE A 235 -8.63 15.11 -15.76
CA ILE A 235 -7.53 14.65 -14.90
C ILE A 235 -7.73 13.14 -14.73
N CYS A 236 -6.65 12.37 -14.78
CA CYS A 236 -6.68 10.94 -14.54
C CYS A 236 -5.48 10.52 -13.67
N ASP A 237 -5.76 9.69 -12.67
CA ASP A 237 -4.79 9.11 -11.75
C ASP A 237 -4.78 7.60 -11.95
N ILE A 238 -3.59 7.05 -12.20
CA ILE A 238 -3.38 5.61 -12.41
C ILE A 238 -2.71 5.04 -11.16
N ALA A 239 -3.41 4.17 -10.45
CA ALA A 239 -2.93 3.57 -9.22
C ALA A 239 -2.40 2.15 -9.46
N TYR A 240 -1.10 1.95 -9.19
CA TYR A 240 -0.43 0.65 -9.27
C TYR A 240 -0.26 -0.04 -7.91
N TYR A 241 -0.65 0.64 -6.83
CA TYR A 241 -0.58 0.12 -5.47
C TYR A 241 -1.97 -0.32 -5.01
N ALA A 242 -2.05 -1.55 -4.50
CA ALA A 242 -3.28 -2.09 -3.95
C ALA A 242 -3.56 -1.40 -2.61
N SER A 243 -4.47 -0.44 -2.62
CA SER A 243 -5.02 0.15 -1.40
C SER A 243 -6.32 -0.56 -1.05
N PRO A 244 -6.51 -0.97 0.21
CA PRO A 244 -7.84 -1.39 0.66
C PRO A 244 -8.80 -0.20 0.55
N ASP A 245 -10.01 -0.47 0.08
CA ASP A 245 -11.10 0.50 0.09
C ASP A 245 -11.44 0.85 1.55
N PRO A 246 -11.50 2.13 1.92
CA PRO A 246 -11.70 2.53 3.31
C PRO A 246 -13.12 2.21 3.82
N LEU A 247 -14.09 1.94 2.94
CA LEU A 247 -15.46 1.59 3.30
C LEU A 247 -15.65 0.07 3.38
N SER A 248 -15.14 -0.70 2.41
CA SER A 248 -15.33 -2.17 2.38
C SER A 248 -14.16 -2.96 2.98
N GLY A 249 -12.97 -2.37 3.06
CA GLY A 249 -11.73 -3.07 3.44
C GLY A 249 -11.18 -3.99 2.34
N GLU A 250 -11.87 -4.11 1.21
CA GLU A 250 -11.45 -4.96 0.08
C GLU A 250 -10.36 -4.25 -0.72
N SER A 251 -9.36 -5.00 -1.17
CA SER A 251 -8.31 -4.45 -2.03
C SER A 251 -8.79 -4.40 -3.47
N ARG A 252 -8.69 -3.23 -4.11
CA ARG A 252 -9.01 -3.07 -5.53
C ARG A 252 -7.95 -3.75 -6.38
N GLU A 253 -8.37 -4.38 -7.48
CA GLU A 253 -7.44 -4.93 -8.46
C GLU A 253 -6.63 -3.81 -9.12
N THR A 254 -5.31 -3.96 -9.12
CA THR A 254 -4.38 -3.00 -9.73
C THR A 254 -3.87 -3.51 -11.08
N PRO A 255 -3.63 -2.61 -12.05
CA PRO A 255 -3.84 -1.16 -11.98
C PRO A 255 -5.30 -0.75 -12.21
N TYR A 256 -5.76 0.29 -11.51
CA TYR A 256 -7.04 0.96 -11.76
C TYR A 256 -6.84 2.44 -12.08
N ILE A 257 -7.83 3.04 -12.75
CA ILE A 257 -7.81 4.44 -13.15
C ILE A 257 -8.98 5.16 -12.49
N ALA A 258 -8.67 6.21 -11.74
CA ALA A 258 -9.66 7.18 -11.29
C ALA A 258 -9.54 8.44 -12.13
N ALA A 259 -10.65 9.01 -12.59
CA ALA A 259 -10.61 10.20 -13.43
C ALA A 259 -11.75 11.16 -13.14
N HIS A 260 -11.51 12.42 -13.49
CA HIS A 260 -12.50 13.48 -13.48
C HIS A 260 -13.02 13.71 -14.90
N PHE A 261 -14.32 13.52 -15.09
CA PHE A 261 -15.00 13.65 -16.37
C PHE A 261 -15.77 14.96 -16.44
N LEU A 262 -15.45 15.80 -17.42
CA LEU A 262 -16.25 16.97 -17.75
C LEU A 262 -17.30 16.55 -18.77
N LEU A 263 -18.55 16.39 -18.31
CA LEU A 263 -19.66 15.97 -19.15
C LEU A 263 -20.17 17.11 -20.04
N ASP A 264 -20.70 16.75 -21.20
CA ASP A 264 -21.22 17.72 -22.15
C ASP A 264 -22.33 18.57 -21.51
N GLY A 265 -22.24 19.89 -21.70
CA GLY A 265 -23.09 20.89 -21.04
C GLY A 265 -22.47 21.50 -19.77
N CYS A 266 -21.61 20.77 -19.06
CA CYS A 266 -20.86 21.31 -17.91
C CYS A 266 -19.64 22.12 -18.38
N LYS A 267 -19.14 23.02 -17.52
CA LYS A 267 -17.99 23.89 -17.83
C LYS A 267 -17.05 24.02 -16.63
N GLY A 268 -15.79 24.36 -16.91
CA GLY A 268 -14.79 24.64 -15.88
C GLY A 268 -14.48 23.40 -15.02
N HIS A 269 -14.70 23.51 -13.71
CA HIS A 269 -14.35 22.48 -12.72
C HIS A 269 -15.54 21.59 -12.30
N GLU A 270 -16.65 21.63 -13.02
CA GLU A 270 -17.85 20.84 -12.74
C GLU A 270 -17.72 19.44 -13.35
N THR A 271 -16.79 18.69 -12.78
CA THR A 271 -16.41 17.35 -13.22
C THR A 271 -16.98 16.28 -12.31
N LEU A 272 -17.44 15.18 -12.89
CA LEU A 272 -17.82 13.98 -12.16
C LEU A 272 -16.59 13.09 -11.98
N TRP A 273 -16.23 12.78 -10.74
CA TRP A 273 -15.22 11.76 -10.46
C TRP A 273 -15.83 10.37 -10.65
N HIS A 274 -15.16 9.50 -11.40
CA HIS A 274 -15.48 8.07 -11.46
C HIS A 274 -14.31 7.24 -12.00
N GLU A 275 -14.48 5.92 -12.07
CA GLU A 275 -13.47 5.02 -12.64
C GLU A 275 -13.51 5.00 -14.17
N LEU A 276 -12.33 4.86 -14.79
CA LEU A 276 -12.18 4.57 -16.22
C LEU A 276 -11.89 3.08 -16.41
N LYS A 277 -12.40 2.50 -17.49
CA LYS A 277 -12.21 1.10 -17.89
C LYS A 277 -10.72 0.73 -17.84
N PRO A 278 -10.32 -0.31 -17.07
CA PRO A 278 -8.91 -0.66 -16.92
C PRO A 278 -8.16 -0.99 -18.23
N SER A 279 -8.86 -1.50 -19.25
CA SER A 279 -8.24 -1.73 -20.57
C SER A 279 -7.79 -0.46 -21.27
N ASP A 280 -8.33 0.69 -20.89
CA ASP A 280 -8.13 1.98 -21.55
C ASP A 280 -6.95 2.77 -20.94
N ILE A 281 -6.21 2.19 -19.99
CA ILE A 281 -5.02 2.79 -19.33
C ILE A 281 -4.09 3.48 -20.34
N LYS A 282 -3.76 2.81 -21.44
CA LYS A 282 -2.81 3.34 -22.44
C LYS A 282 -3.38 4.48 -23.28
N LYS A 283 -4.71 4.59 -23.34
CA LYS A 283 -5.44 5.62 -24.09
C LYS A 283 -5.83 6.81 -23.22
N ALA A 284 -5.81 6.66 -21.89
CA ALA A 284 -6.19 7.68 -20.94
C ALA A 284 -5.32 8.93 -21.08
N LYS A 285 -5.91 10.00 -21.64
CA LYS A 285 -5.30 11.32 -21.79
C LYS A 285 -6.33 12.40 -21.59
N LYS A 286 -5.90 13.57 -21.11
CA LYS A 286 -6.75 14.75 -21.04
C LYS A 286 -7.33 15.06 -22.42
N GLY A 287 -8.64 15.28 -22.48
CA GLY A 287 -9.40 15.58 -23.69
C GLY A 287 -9.95 14.35 -24.45
N ALA A 288 -9.54 13.12 -24.11
CA ALA A 288 -10.12 11.93 -24.73
C ALA A 288 -11.62 11.83 -24.44
N ARG A 289 -12.38 11.38 -25.44
CA ARG A 289 -13.84 11.28 -25.36
C ARG A 289 -14.25 10.03 -24.61
N VAL A 290 -15.24 10.17 -23.74
CA VAL A 290 -15.71 9.07 -22.92
C VAL A 290 -17.22 9.01 -22.86
N ARG A 291 -17.73 7.82 -22.53
CA ARG A 291 -19.13 7.59 -22.17
C ARG A 291 -19.24 6.67 -20.96
N PRO A 292 -20.30 6.79 -20.14
CA PRO A 292 -20.53 5.89 -19.02
C PRO A 292 -21.07 4.55 -19.53
N VAL A 293 -20.56 3.48 -18.95
CA VAL A 293 -21.14 2.14 -19.00
C VAL A 293 -21.89 1.92 -17.70
N TRP A 294 -23.17 1.56 -17.80
CA TRP A 294 -24.05 1.39 -16.66
C TRP A 294 -24.14 -0.07 -16.24
N ASN A 295 -24.24 -0.33 -14.94
CA ASN A 295 -24.59 -1.66 -14.45
C ASN A 295 -26.03 -2.03 -14.84
N GLU A 296 -26.29 -3.35 -14.94
CA GLU A 296 -27.63 -3.87 -15.30
C GLU A 296 -28.64 -3.57 -14.19
N GLU A 297 -28.27 -3.92 -12.96
CA GLU A 297 -29.00 -3.57 -11.75
C GLU A 297 -28.55 -2.18 -11.26
N ARG A 298 -29.51 -1.25 -11.14
CA ARG A 298 -29.25 0.13 -10.74
C ARG A 298 -30.10 0.48 -9.53
N ILE A 299 -29.43 0.78 -8.42
CA ILE A 299 -30.04 0.92 -7.09
C ILE A 299 -30.13 2.38 -6.64
N GLY A 300 -29.62 3.32 -7.44
CA GLY A 300 -29.53 4.73 -7.11
C GLY A 300 -28.30 5.01 -6.25
N ALA A 301 -27.15 4.53 -6.70
CA ALA A 301 -25.84 4.74 -6.09
C ALA A 301 -24.82 5.18 -7.16
N ILE A 302 -23.68 5.73 -6.75
CA ILE A 302 -22.60 6.09 -7.68
C ILE A 302 -22.12 4.88 -8.50
N THR A 303 -22.22 3.69 -7.92
CA THR A 303 -21.90 2.39 -8.52
C THR A 303 -22.89 1.94 -9.59
N ASP A 304 -24.01 2.65 -9.80
CA ASP A 304 -24.89 2.39 -10.95
C ASP A 304 -24.16 2.65 -12.29
N ILE A 305 -23.17 3.56 -12.28
CA ILE A 305 -22.18 3.66 -13.34
C ILE A 305 -21.10 2.63 -13.04
N LYS A 306 -20.89 1.68 -13.94
CA LYS A 306 -19.86 0.64 -13.80
C LYS A 306 -18.46 1.22 -13.97
N TYR A 307 -18.26 2.03 -15.01
CA TYR A 307 -17.06 2.80 -15.31
C TYR A 307 -17.37 3.72 -16.50
N PHE A 308 -16.45 4.63 -16.85
CA PHE A 308 -16.42 5.27 -18.16
C PHE A 308 -15.48 4.50 -19.10
N GLU A 309 -15.79 4.47 -20.39
CA GLU A 309 -14.89 3.93 -21.42
C GLU A 309 -14.56 5.00 -22.45
N ILE A 310 -13.36 4.91 -23.02
CA ILE A 310 -12.89 5.79 -24.09
C ILE A 310 -13.57 5.36 -25.40
N ILE A 311 -14.12 6.33 -26.13
CA ILE A 311 -14.83 6.09 -27.40
C ILE A 311 -14.02 6.45 -28.65
N ASP A 312 -12.82 7.01 -28.47
CA ASP A 312 -11.86 7.35 -29.53
C ASP A 312 -10.57 6.49 -29.53
#